data_AF-A0A368F3D2-F1
#
_entry.id   AF-A0A368F3D2-F1
#
_cell.length_a   1.000
_cell.length_b   1.000
_cell.length_c   1.000
_cell.angle_alpha   90.00
_cell.angle_beta   90.00
_cell.angle_gamma   90.00
#
_symmetry.space_group_name_H-M   'P 1'
#
loop_
_entity.id
_entity.type
_entity.pdbx_description
1 polymer ?
#
loop_
_entity_poly.entity_id
_entity_poly.type
_entity_poly.pdbx_seq_one_letter_code
_entity_poly.pdbx_strand_id
1 'polypeptide(L)'
;MDRVARYTESVHSKVLCEWIKILNIPISYKKDFKQMIEEFLTNIGYDKEAMHDYTPLSWVRPAGIGATLMALTAKTTYTFWTWYTDVGRNKLAEYNSVHGTKLMVVQEKTLRVTDANRLCLYLRNKIRAAYAEQKRNPVEIKIRKAKIEIAGVGTYDPVILAWRLNWQFHDWNGISFDDILEPRLKKEKMDGRLVVGPINLPGLDMNLIERETEKENQPTNTGNQTYSEAVRGTKRNATTIDESFVLPRKSMRKVDHSRS
;
A
#
# COMPACT_ATOMS: atom_id res chain seq x y z
N MET A 1 20.13 10.66 -26.98
CA MET A 1 19.27 11.49 -26.10
C MET A 1 18.58 10.69 -24.97
N ASP A 2 18.22 9.42 -25.16
CA ASP A 2 17.42 8.68 -24.16
C ASP A 2 18.11 8.34 -22.82
N ARG A 3 19.44 8.24 -22.75
CA ARG A 3 20.12 7.85 -21.49
C ARG A 3 20.12 9.00 -20.48
N VAL A 4 20.30 10.23 -20.95
CA VAL A 4 20.28 11.44 -20.12
C VAL A 4 18.85 11.71 -19.65
N ALA A 5 17.85 11.66 -20.53
CA ALA A 5 16.45 11.81 -20.14
C ALA A 5 16.00 10.74 -19.13
N ARG A 6 16.40 9.47 -19.32
CA ARG A 6 16.13 8.38 -18.35
C ARG A 6 16.85 8.59 -17.02
N TYR A 7 18.07 9.11 -17.05
CA TYR A 7 18.81 9.45 -15.83
C TYR A 7 18.13 10.60 -15.10
N THR A 8 17.77 11.67 -15.80
CA THR A 8 17.06 12.82 -15.25
C THR A 8 15.69 12.43 -14.69
N GLU A 9 14.91 11.60 -15.36
CA GLU A 9 13.62 11.11 -14.85
C GLU A 9 13.79 10.15 -13.65
N SER A 10 14.82 9.32 -13.66
CA SER A 10 15.21 8.46 -12.51
C SER A 10 15.69 9.29 -11.32
N VAL A 11 16.45 10.35 -11.56
CA VAL A 11 16.90 11.31 -10.54
C VAL A 11 15.69 12.09 -10.04
N HIS A 12 14.84 12.62 -10.91
CA HIS A 12 13.64 13.36 -10.53
C HIS A 12 12.66 12.49 -9.74
N SER A 13 12.43 11.23 -10.11
CA SER A 13 11.58 10.32 -9.32
C SER A 13 12.18 9.94 -7.95
N LYS A 14 13.51 10.03 -7.78
CA LYS A 14 14.20 9.76 -6.51
C LYS A 14 14.46 11.01 -5.65
N VAL A 15 14.70 12.16 -6.28
CA VAL A 15 15.08 13.43 -5.66
C VAL A 15 13.87 14.33 -5.44
N LEU A 16 12.84 14.26 -6.30
CA LEU A 16 11.61 15.07 -6.19
C LEU A 16 10.50 14.41 -5.39
N CYS A 17 10.75 13.29 -4.71
CA CYS A 17 9.83 12.88 -3.64
C CYS A 17 10.10 13.79 -2.43
N GLU A 18 9.64 15.04 -2.57
CA GLU A 18 9.65 16.10 -1.56
C GLU A 18 8.87 15.71 -0.31
N TRP A 19 8.16 14.60 -0.32
CA TRP A 19 7.29 14.16 0.75
C TRP A 19 7.88 12.93 1.43
N ILE A 20 7.89 12.96 2.76
CA ILE A 20 8.23 11.82 3.60
C ILE A 20 7.04 11.42 4.45
N LYS A 21 6.99 10.14 4.81
CA LYS A 21 6.06 9.57 5.79
C LYS A 21 6.83 9.17 7.04
N ILE A 22 6.40 9.69 8.17
CA ILE A 22 6.84 9.26 9.49
C ILE A 22 5.76 8.28 10.00
N LEU A 23 6.14 7.02 10.15
CA LEU A 23 5.26 5.89 10.46
C LEU A 23 5.47 5.42 11.90
N ASN A 24 4.47 4.69 12.41
CA ASN A 24 4.48 4.04 13.73
C ASN A 24 4.64 5.00 14.92
N ILE A 25 4.12 6.22 14.81
CA ILE A 25 4.10 7.15 15.94
C ILE A 25 3.03 6.66 16.92
N PRO A 26 3.35 6.40 18.21
CA PRO A 26 2.35 6.04 19.20
C PRO A 26 1.29 7.13 19.34
N ILE A 27 0.00 6.75 19.41
CA ILE A 27 -1.10 7.72 19.56
C ILE A 27 -0.97 8.55 20.84
N SER A 28 -0.34 8.00 21.88
CA SER A 28 -0.03 8.70 23.13
C SER A 28 0.87 9.91 22.93
N TYR A 29 1.61 9.97 21.81
CA TYR A 29 2.48 11.09 21.46
C TYR A 29 1.79 12.12 20.55
N LYS A 30 0.48 11.98 20.32
CA LYS A 30 -0.28 12.93 19.53
C LYS A 30 -0.30 14.29 20.22
N LYS A 31 0.36 15.27 19.59
CA LYS A 31 0.38 16.69 19.97
C LYS A 31 0.00 17.52 18.74
N ASP A 32 0.15 18.84 18.85
CA ASP A 32 0.10 19.70 17.67
C ASP A 32 1.21 19.30 16.68
N PHE A 33 0.91 19.35 15.38
CA PHE A 33 1.83 18.87 14.36
C PHE A 33 3.16 19.62 14.38
N LYS A 34 3.18 20.92 14.69
CA LYS A 34 4.43 21.69 14.77
C LYS A 34 5.31 21.17 15.90
N GLN A 35 4.73 20.97 17.08
CA GLN A 35 5.44 20.42 18.24
C GLN A 35 5.97 19.02 17.96
N MET A 36 5.17 18.16 17.33
CA MET A 36 5.60 16.80 16.98
C MET A 36 6.81 16.79 16.05
N ILE A 37 6.87 17.71 15.08
CA ILE A 37 8.02 17.84 14.17
C ILE A 37 9.25 18.34 14.92
N GLU A 38 9.08 19.38 15.74
CA GLU A 38 10.19 19.96 16.48
C GLU A 38 10.80 18.93 17.44
N GLU A 39 9.97 18.25 18.22
CA GLU A 39 10.39 17.15 19.08
C GLU A 39 11.05 16.03 18.26
N PHE A 40 10.48 15.65 17.12
CA PHE A 40 11.08 14.64 16.25
C PHE A 40 12.49 15.03 15.80
N LEU A 41 12.68 16.27 15.32
CA LEU A 41 13.96 16.78 14.84
C LEU A 41 15.00 16.87 15.96
N THR A 42 14.58 17.32 17.15
CA THR A 42 15.44 17.37 18.34
C THR A 42 15.84 15.96 18.79
N ASN A 43 14.89 15.02 18.80
CA ASN A 43 15.11 13.64 19.22
C ASN A 43 16.09 12.89 18.32
N ILE A 44 16.04 13.14 17.01
CA ILE A 44 17.02 12.59 16.06
C ILE A 44 18.30 13.44 15.96
N GLY A 45 18.42 14.51 16.75
CA GLY A 45 19.59 15.38 16.79
C GLY A 45 19.91 16.04 15.45
N TYR A 46 18.90 16.60 14.79
CA TYR A 46 19.05 17.44 13.61
C TYR A 46 19.30 18.89 14.02
N ASP A 47 20.47 19.44 13.66
CA ASP A 47 20.84 20.82 13.93
C ASP A 47 20.39 21.74 12.78
N LYS A 48 19.33 22.52 13.03
CA LYS A 48 18.75 23.44 12.05
C LYS A 48 19.66 24.63 11.74
N GLU A 49 20.41 25.10 12.73
CA GLU A 49 21.23 26.30 12.61
C GLU A 49 22.52 26.00 11.85
N ALA A 50 23.20 24.91 12.23
CA ALA A 50 24.42 24.48 11.54
C ALA A 50 24.18 24.10 10.08
N MET A 51 22.97 23.62 9.76
CA MET A 51 22.58 23.24 8.40
C MET A 51 21.95 24.40 7.60
N HIS A 52 21.76 25.57 8.21
CA HIS A 52 21.00 26.70 7.66
C HIS A 52 19.61 26.28 7.12
N ASP A 53 18.96 25.34 7.81
CA ASP A 53 17.68 24.76 7.44
C ASP A 53 16.68 24.89 8.60
N TYR A 54 15.99 26.03 8.64
CA TYR A 54 15.08 26.39 9.72
C TYR A 54 13.73 25.67 9.64
N THR A 55 13.35 25.19 8.45
CA THR A 55 12.07 24.54 8.19
C THR A 55 12.25 23.21 7.43
N PRO A 56 13.03 22.26 7.99
CA PRO A 56 13.41 21.04 7.31
C PRO A 56 12.20 20.16 6.98
N LEU A 57 11.17 20.23 7.82
CA LEU A 57 9.89 19.54 7.65
C LEU A 57 8.75 20.55 7.73
N SER A 58 7.91 20.60 6.69
CA SER A 58 6.81 21.55 6.54
C SER A 58 5.53 20.83 6.05
N TRP A 59 4.41 21.54 6.02
CA TRP A 59 3.13 21.05 5.47
C TRP A 59 2.68 19.70 6.06
N VAL A 60 2.79 19.55 7.38
CA VAL A 60 2.51 18.26 8.02
C VAL A 60 1.02 17.97 8.07
N ARG A 61 0.69 16.76 7.65
CA ARG A 61 -0.67 16.24 7.58
C ARG A 61 -0.74 14.82 8.12
N PRO A 62 -1.89 14.41 8.69
CA PRO A 62 -2.09 13.01 9.07
C PRO A 62 -2.15 12.13 7.81
N ALA A 63 -1.41 11.02 7.82
CA ALA A 63 -1.34 10.04 6.73
C ALA A 63 -2.07 8.74 7.05
N GLY A 64 -2.62 8.62 8.26
CA GLY A 64 -3.36 7.47 8.75
C GLY A 64 -3.36 7.44 10.27
N ILE A 65 -4.50 7.10 10.87
CA ILE A 65 -4.65 6.98 12.32
C ILE A 65 -5.30 5.62 12.60
N GLY A 66 -4.54 4.69 13.16
CA GLY A 66 -5.04 3.42 13.65
C GLY A 66 -5.48 3.52 15.11
N ALA A 67 -5.81 2.39 15.73
CA ALA A 67 -6.21 2.35 17.13
C ALA A 67 -5.07 2.71 18.11
N THR A 68 -3.82 2.35 17.76
CA THR A 68 -2.65 2.51 18.63
C THR A 68 -1.52 3.33 18.02
N LEU A 69 -1.46 3.41 16.70
CA LEU A 69 -0.39 4.07 15.94
C LEU A 69 -0.96 5.08 14.97
N MET A 70 -0.20 6.14 14.73
CA MET A 70 -0.47 7.14 13.71
C MET A 70 0.71 7.29 12.75
N ALA A 71 0.41 7.85 11.58
CA ALA A 71 1.36 8.20 10.55
C ALA A 71 1.18 9.68 10.18
N LEU A 72 2.30 10.35 9.91
CA LEU A 72 2.35 11.72 9.42
C LEU A 72 3.02 11.75 8.05
N THR A 73 2.56 12.65 7.19
CA THR A 73 3.24 13.03 5.96
C THR A 73 3.73 14.46 6.11
N ALA A 74 4.97 14.72 5.72
CA ALA A 74 5.62 16.02 5.77
C ALA A 74 6.35 16.32 4.47
N LYS A 75 6.36 17.57 4.02
CA LYS A 75 7.26 18.03 2.96
C LYS A 75 8.64 18.26 3.57
N THR A 76 9.66 17.67 2.96
CA THR A 76 11.06 17.72 3.40
C THR A 76 11.88 18.64 2.50
N THR A 77 12.89 19.28 3.09
CA THR A 77 13.98 19.92 2.34
C THR A 77 14.98 18.88 1.84
N TYR A 78 15.76 19.26 0.82
CA TYR A 78 16.84 18.43 0.30
C TYR A 78 17.98 18.25 1.33
N THR A 79 18.29 19.30 2.08
CA THR A 79 19.32 19.31 3.12
C THR A 79 19.00 18.30 4.21
N PHE A 80 17.78 18.34 4.75
CA PHE A 80 17.33 17.35 5.73
C PHE A 80 17.36 15.93 5.16
N TRP A 81 16.86 15.71 3.94
CA TRP A 81 16.79 14.37 3.37
C TRP A 81 18.18 13.76 3.18
N THR A 82 19.14 14.54 2.69
CA THR A 82 20.53 14.11 2.52
C THR A 82 21.18 13.77 3.85
N TRP A 83 21.03 14.65 4.85
CA TRP A 83 21.50 14.36 6.21
C TRP A 83 20.83 13.11 6.80
N TYR A 84 19.54 12.93 6.56
CA TYR A 84 18.80 11.79 7.08
C TYR A 84 19.29 10.48 6.48
N THR A 85 19.57 10.45 5.17
CA THR A 85 20.10 9.25 4.51
C THR A 85 21.50 8.88 5.00
N ASP A 86 22.32 9.87 5.36
CA ASP A 86 23.72 9.66 5.74
C ASP A 86 23.88 9.35 7.24
N VAL A 87 23.25 10.15 8.10
CA VAL A 87 23.43 10.10 9.56
C VAL A 87 22.10 9.86 10.29
N GLY A 88 21.03 10.53 9.86
CA GLY A 88 19.75 10.54 10.59
C GLY A 88 19.09 9.17 10.74
N ARG A 89 19.30 8.23 9.80
CA ARG A 89 18.82 6.84 9.92
C ARG A 89 19.40 6.12 11.14
N ASN A 90 20.69 6.28 11.38
CA ASN A 90 21.37 5.64 12.51
C ASN A 90 20.91 6.26 13.83
N LYS A 91 20.79 7.59 13.89
CA LYS A 91 20.25 8.30 15.06
C LYS A 91 18.80 7.92 15.36
N LEU A 92 17.95 7.75 14.34
CA LEU A 92 16.58 7.27 14.54
C LEU A 92 16.56 5.82 15.06
N ALA A 93 17.47 4.96 14.59
CA ALA A 93 17.58 3.60 15.08
C ALA A 93 18.03 3.55 16.55
N GLU A 94 18.97 4.41 16.93
CA GLU A 94 19.41 4.60 18.31
C GLU A 94 18.25 5.08 19.20
N TYR A 95 17.54 6.13 18.79
CA TYR A 95 16.36 6.62 19.50
C TYR A 95 15.30 5.52 19.67
N ASN A 96 15.02 4.76 18.61
CA ASN A 96 14.09 3.63 18.65
C ASN A 96 14.52 2.56 19.68
N SER A 97 15.82 2.25 19.74
CA SER A 97 16.38 1.29 20.69
C SER A 97 16.23 1.76 22.13
N VAL A 98 16.54 3.02 22.42
CA VAL A 98 16.48 3.60 23.77
C VAL A 98 15.04 3.71 24.28
N HIS A 99 14.11 4.15 23.42
CA HIS A 99 12.73 4.42 23.82
C HIS A 99 11.76 3.26 23.55
N GLY A 100 12.25 2.12 23.06
CA GLY A 100 11.42 0.97 22.70
C GLY A 100 10.39 1.28 21.61
N THR A 101 10.68 2.27 20.76
CA THR A 101 9.79 2.67 19.65
C THR A 101 10.23 2.06 18.34
N LYS A 102 9.34 2.06 17.34
CA LYS A 102 9.62 1.54 15.99
C LYS A 102 9.29 2.59 14.93
N LEU A 103 9.67 3.84 15.18
CA LEU A 103 9.46 4.94 14.25
C LEU A 103 10.20 4.65 12.94
N MET A 104 9.55 4.91 11.82
CA MET A 104 10.17 4.76 10.50
C MET A 104 9.94 6.01 9.67
N VAL A 105 10.98 6.51 9.02
CA VAL A 105 10.84 7.55 7.98
C VAL A 105 11.02 6.89 6.62
N VAL A 106 10.01 7.06 5.78
CA VAL A 106 9.99 6.49 4.44
C VAL A 106 9.70 7.61 3.45
N GLN A 107 10.47 7.68 2.37
CA GLN A 107 10.17 8.59 1.28
C GLN A 107 8.83 8.21 0.64
N GLU A 108 7.92 9.16 0.52
CA GLU A 108 6.64 8.92 -0.12
C GLU A 108 6.87 8.67 -1.60
N LYS A 109 6.45 7.50 -2.09
CA LYS A 109 6.56 7.16 -3.50
C LYS A 109 5.42 7.81 -4.26
N THR A 110 5.64 8.10 -5.55
CA THR A 110 4.58 8.60 -6.42
C THR A 110 3.39 7.64 -6.45
N LEU A 111 2.18 8.18 -6.70
CA LEU A 111 0.94 7.39 -6.77
C LEU A 111 1.10 6.19 -7.72
N ARG A 112 1.74 6.43 -8.86
CA ARG A 112 2.07 5.39 -9.84
C ARG A 112 2.90 4.24 -9.28
N VAL A 113 3.99 4.54 -8.58
CA VAL A 113 4.85 3.50 -8.00
C VAL A 113 4.11 2.79 -6.86
N THR A 114 3.31 3.50 -6.09
CA THR A 114 2.48 2.93 -5.04
C THR A 114 1.45 1.95 -5.61
N ASP A 115 0.72 2.37 -6.64
CA ASP A 115 -0.30 1.53 -7.29
C ASP A 115 0.31 0.40 -8.12
N ALA A 116 1.49 0.56 -8.71
CA ALA A 116 2.24 -0.55 -9.30
C ALA A 116 2.55 -1.65 -8.26
N ASN A 117 2.98 -1.27 -7.05
CA ASN A 117 3.22 -2.23 -5.97
C ASN A 117 1.92 -2.86 -5.45
N ARG A 118 0.84 -2.09 -5.35
CA ARG A 118 -0.48 -2.61 -4.98
C ARG A 118 -1.00 -3.58 -6.03
N LEU A 119 -0.83 -3.30 -7.32
CA LEU A 119 -1.19 -4.18 -8.42
C LEU A 119 -0.37 -5.48 -8.36
N CYS A 120 0.91 -5.42 -8.00
CA CYS A 120 1.72 -6.62 -7.75
C CYS A 120 1.14 -7.51 -6.65
N LEU A 121 0.72 -6.90 -5.53
CA LEU A 121 0.12 -7.62 -4.40
C LEU A 121 -1.25 -8.20 -4.78
N TYR A 122 -2.04 -7.41 -5.50
CA TYR A 122 -3.35 -7.80 -5.99
C TYR A 122 -3.25 -9.02 -6.93
N LEU A 123 -2.37 -8.96 -7.94
CA LEU A 123 -2.13 -10.06 -8.88
C LEU A 123 -1.62 -11.30 -8.16
N ARG A 124 -0.71 -11.15 -7.20
CA ARG A 124 -0.23 -12.28 -6.38
C ARG A 124 -1.37 -12.97 -5.62
N ASN A 125 -2.29 -12.20 -5.03
CA ASN A 125 -3.42 -12.75 -4.30
C ASN A 125 -4.40 -13.44 -5.25
N LYS A 126 -4.69 -12.84 -6.42
CA LYS A 126 -5.57 -13.43 -7.42
C LYS A 126 -5.01 -14.73 -7.99
N ILE A 127 -3.71 -14.79 -8.26
CA ILE A 127 -3.05 -16.02 -8.70
C ILE A 127 -3.17 -17.09 -7.63
N ARG A 128 -2.91 -16.76 -6.36
CA ARG A 128 -3.05 -17.71 -5.25
C ARG A 128 -4.48 -18.21 -5.07
N ALA A 129 -5.48 -17.35 -5.28
CA ALA A 129 -6.89 -17.74 -5.25
C ALA A 129 -7.21 -18.77 -6.34
N ALA A 130 -6.77 -18.52 -7.58
CA ALA A 130 -6.95 -19.47 -8.69
C ALA A 130 -6.29 -20.84 -8.42
N TYR A 131 -5.10 -20.87 -7.80
CA TYR A 131 -4.48 -22.14 -7.37
C TYR A 131 -5.28 -22.83 -6.26
N ALA A 132 -5.84 -22.08 -5.32
CA ALA A 132 -6.64 -22.61 -4.23
C ALA A 132 -7.95 -23.23 -4.74
N GLU A 133 -8.61 -22.59 -5.71
CA GLU A 133 -9.81 -23.11 -6.38
C GLU A 133 -9.54 -24.43 -7.11
N GLN A 134 -8.39 -24.54 -7.78
CA GLN A 134 -7.96 -25.78 -8.43
C GLN A 134 -7.36 -26.82 -7.46
N LYS A 135 -7.32 -26.54 -6.15
CA LYS A 135 -6.71 -27.38 -5.11
C LYS A 135 -5.25 -27.75 -5.40
N ARG A 136 -4.49 -26.84 -6.00
CA ARG A 136 -3.07 -27.03 -6.35
C ARG A 136 -2.17 -26.15 -5.49
N ASN A 137 -0.92 -26.58 -5.35
CA ASN A 137 0.07 -25.82 -4.60
C ASN A 137 0.44 -24.55 -5.39
N PRO A 138 0.36 -23.35 -4.77
CA PRO A 138 0.65 -22.12 -5.46
C PRO A 138 2.13 -22.00 -5.78
N VAL A 139 2.43 -21.48 -6.98
CA VAL A 139 3.80 -21.15 -7.39
C VAL A 139 4.38 -20.05 -6.49
N GLU A 140 5.68 -20.10 -6.22
CA GLU A 140 6.35 -19.07 -5.45
C GLU A 140 6.38 -17.74 -6.23
N ILE A 141 5.75 -16.72 -5.65
CA ILE A 141 5.69 -15.36 -6.21
C ILE A 141 6.43 -14.40 -5.28
N LYS A 142 7.46 -13.75 -5.81
CA LYS A 142 8.27 -12.71 -5.17
C LYS A 142 7.99 -11.36 -5.82
N ILE A 143 8.01 -10.28 -5.04
CA ILE A 143 7.84 -8.91 -5.56
C ILE A 143 9.14 -8.15 -5.29
N ARG A 144 9.78 -7.65 -6.34
CA ARG A 144 11.02 -6.87 -6.24
C ARG A 144 10.91 -5.62 -7.10
N LYS A 145 11.16 -4.46 -6.51
CA LYS A 145 11.20 -3.15 -7.21
C LYS A 145 9.97 -2.92 -8.11
N ALA A 146 8.76 -3.16 -7.60
CA ALA A 146 7.49 -3.05 -8.34
C ALA A 146 7.37 -3.99 -9.56
N LYS A 147 8.11 -5.10 -9.57
CA LYS A 147 8.00 -6.19 -10.55
C LYS A 147 7.65 -7.50 -9.85
N ILE A 148 6.97 -8.37 -10.58
CA ILE A 148 6.50 -9.68 -10.09
C ILE A 148 7.42 -10.75 -10.65
N GLU A 149 8.05 -11.52 -9.78
CA GLU A 149 8.87 -12.67 -10.10
C GLU A 149 8.07 -13.94 -9.79
N ILE A 150 7.77 -14.72 -10.83
CA ILE A 150 7.09 -16.01 -10.72
C ILE A 150 8.13 -17.10 -10.93
N ALA A 151 8.31 -17.96 -9.93
CA ALA A 151 9.28 -19.06 -10.01
C ALA A 151 9.01 -19.95 -11.23
N GLY A 152 10.05 -20.19 -12.03
CA GLY A 152 9.97 -21.02 -13.24
C GLY A 152 9.40 -20.33 -14.49
N VAL A 153 8.94 -19.08 -14.40
CA VAL A 153 8.34 -18.36 -15.54
C VAL A 153 9.11 -17.09 -15.89
N GLY A 154 9.46 -16.29 -14.88
CA GLY A 154 10.28 -15.09 -15.05
C GLY A 154 9.80 -13.87 -14.27
N THR A 155 10.32 -12.71 -14.67
CA THR A 155 10.03 -11.41 -14.05
C THR A 155 9.19 -10.54 -14.97
N TYR A 156 8.08 -10.01 -14.46
CA TYR A 156 7.12 -9.25 -15.24
C TYR A 156 6.83 -7.88 -14.64
N ASP A 157 6.55 -6.92 -15.53
CA ASP A 157 5.82 -5.72 -15.16
C ASP A 157 4.38 -6.11 -14.77
N PRO A 158 3.82 -5.52 -13.70
CA PRO A 158 2.49 -5.90 -13.21
C PRO A 158 1.38 -5.67 -14.25
N VAL A 159 1.46 -4.61 -15.06
CA VAL A 159 0.45 -4.34 -16.09
C VAL A 159 0.55 -5.35 -17.22
N ILE A 160 1.78 -5.66 -17.67
CA ILE A 160 2.00 -6.70 -18.67
C ILE A 160 1.46 -8.04 -18.16
N LEU A 161 1.77 -8.41 -16.91
CA LEU A 161 1.28 -9.67 -16.35
C LEU A 161 -0.25 -9.72 -16.32
N ALA A 162 -0.91 -8.63 -15.91
CA ALA A 162 -2.37 -8.54 -15.92
C ALA A 162 -2.94 -8.80 -17.32
N TRP A 163 -2.38 -8.17 -18.36
CA TRP A 163 -2.79 -8.39 -19.74
C TRP A 163 -2.51 -9.82 -20.24
N ARG A 164 -1.38 -10.42 -19.85
CA ARG A 164 -1.03 -11.79 -20.25
C ARG A 164 -1.89 -12.86 -19.57
N LEU A 165 -2.39 -12.59 -18.36
CA LEU A 165 -3.29 -13.49 -17.66
C LEU A 165 -4.70 -13.46 -18.26
N ASN A 166 -5.07 -12.37 -18.93
CA ASN A 166 -6.37 -12.17 -19.55
C ASN A 166 -7.56 -12.42 -18.58
N TRP A 167 -7.40 -12.00 -17.32
CA TRP A 167 -8.44 -12.10 -16.29
C TRP A 167 -9.28 -10.83 -16.23
N GLN A 168 -10.48 -10.94 -15.65
CA GLN A 168 -11.28 -9.77 -15.28
C GLN A 168 -10.65 -9.05 -14.08
N PHE A 169 -10.71 -7.72 -14.03
CA PHE A 169 -10.11 -6.91 -12.96
C PHE A 169 -11.07 -5.82 -12.44
N HIS A 170 -12.38 -6.06 -12.49
CA HIS A 170 -13.41 -5.09 -12.09
C HIS A 170 -13.33 -4.68 -10.61
N ASP A 171 -12.71 -5.52 -9.78
CA ASP A 171 -12.47 -5.32 -8.36
C ASP A 171 -11.20 -4.49 -8.06
N TRP A 172 -10.45 -4.09 -9.10
CA TRP A 172 -9.30 -3.21 -8.95
C TRP A 172 -9.73 -1.75 -8.74
N ASN A 173 -9.35 -1.18 -7.59
CA ASN A 173 -9.70 0.19 -7.19
C ASN A 173 -8.53 1.19 -7.28
N GLY A 174 -7.47 0.88 -8.02
CA GLY A 174 -6.33 1.79 -8.22
C GLY A 174 -6.43 2.61 -9.50
N ILE A 175 -5.38 3.38 -9.82
CA ILE A 175 -5.31 4.08 -11.11
C ILE A 175 -5.36 3.08 -12.29
N SER A 176 -5.72 3.61 -13.48
CA SER A 176 -5.85 2.80 -14.68
C SER A 176 -4.54 2.08 -15.04
N PHE A 177 -4.64 0.90 -15.65
CA PHE A 177 -3.46 0.15 -16.08
C PHE A 177 -2.58 0.93 -17.05
N ASP A 178 -3.19 1.73 -17.93
CA ASP A 178 -2.44 2.63 -18.80
C ASP A 178 -1.68 3.67 -17.98
N ASP A 179 -2.20 4.23 -16.90
CA ASP A 179 -1.45 5.19 -16.07
C ASP A 179 -0.32 4.57 -15.25
N ILE A 180 -0.46 3.30 -14.86
CA ILE A 180 0.60 2.53 -14.19
C ILE A 180 1.74 2.21 -15.17
N LEU A 181 1.40 1.75 -16.38
CA LEU A 181 2.32 1.19 -17.38
C LEU A 181 3.55 2.06 -17.63
N GLU A 182 4.77 1.53 -17.45
CA GLU A 182 6.04 2.27 -17.64
C GLU A 182 6.06 3.13 -18.93
N PRO A 183 6.62 4.36 -18.93
CA PRO A 183 6.56 5.25 -20.10
C PRO A 183 7.21 4.63 -21.34
N ARG A 184 8.23 3.78 -21.13
CA ARG A 184 8.86 3.01 -22.20
C ARG A 184 7.87 2.04 -22.85
N LEU A 185 7.14 1.28 -22.04
CA LEU A 185 6.15 0.33 -22.51
C LEU A 185 4.95 1.03 -23.17
N LYS A 186 4.59 2.23 -22.72
CA LYS A 186 3.61 3.09 -23.42
C LYS A 186 4.06 3.41 -24.84
N LYS A 187 5.31 3.83 -25.03
CA LYS A 187 5.87 4.12 -26.36
C LYS A 187 5.87 2.87 -27.23
N GLU A 188 6.35 1.74 -26.71
CA GLU A 188 6.35 0.47 -27.44
C GLU A 188 4.93 -0.01 -27.81
N LYS A 189 3.92 0.27 -26.96
CA LYS A 189 2.50 0.03 -27.26
C LYS A 189 1.98 0.95 -28.37
N MET A 190 2.29 2.25 -28.32
CA MET A 190 1.92 3.21 -29.37
C MET A 190 2.58 2.88 -30.71
N ASP A 191 3.83 2.40 -30.68
CA ASP A 191 4.60 2.02 -31.86
C ASP A 191 4.19 0.64 -32.43
N GLY A 192 3.21 -0.04 -31.81
CA GLY A 192 2.74 -1.37 -32.23
C GLY A 192 3.75 -2.50 -32.01
N ARG A 193 4.82 -2.26 -31.26
CA ARG A 193 5.91 -3.23 -31.01
C ARG A 193 5.68 -4.10 -29.78
N LEU A 194 4.75 -3.71 -28.90
CA LEU A 194 4.46 -4.45 -27.69
C LEU A 194 3.59 -5.67 -27.99
N VAL A 195 4.23 -6.84 -28.17
CA VAL A 195 3.53 -8.12 -28.29
C VAL A 195 3.25 -8.68 -26.91
N VAL A 196 1.97 -8.73 -26.54
CA VAL A 196 1.49 -9.31 -25.29
C VAL A 196 0.83 -10.66 -25.61
N GLY A 197 1.59 -11.74 -25.47
CA GLY A 197 1.07 -13.11 -25.61
C GLY A 197 0.59 -13.69 -24.27
N PRO A 198 -0.32 -14.67 -24.29
CA PRO A 198 -0.83 -15.30 -23.07
C PRO A 198 0.30 -15.96 -22.28
N ILE A 199 0.14 -16.04 -20.95
CA ILE A 199 1.09 -16.70 -20.06
C ILE A 199 0.50 -17.96 -19.44
N ASN A 200 1.22 -19.06 -19.57
CA ASN A 200 0.86 -20.31 -18.90
C ASN A 200 1.54 -20.34 -17.53
N LEU A 201 0.73 -20.34 -16.47
CA LEU A 201 1.24 -20.51 -15.12
C LEU A 201 1.50 -22.01 -14.84
N PRO A 202 2.69 -22.39 -14.35
CA PRO A 202 3.06 -23.79 -14.15
C PRO A 202 2.11 -24.49 -13.18
N GLY A 203 1.41 -25.51 -13.67
CA GLY A 203 0.46 -26.24 -12.84
C GLY A 203 -0.86 -25.52 -12.61
N LEU A 204 -1.20 -24.47 -13.35
CA LEU A 204 -2.57 -23.94 -13.43
C LEU A 204 -3.14 -24.31 -14.81
N ASP A 205 -4.35 -24.87 -14.86
CA ASP A 205 -5.04 -25.01 -16.14
C ASP A 205 -5.78 -23.70 -16.44
N MET A 206 -5.21 -22.89 -17.34
CA MET A 206 -5.76 -21.59 -17.73
C MET A 206 -7.09 -21.73 -18.49
N ASN A 207 -7.34 -22.86 -19.17
CA ASN A 207 -8.56 -23.09 -19.95
C ASN A 207 -9.81 -23.27 -19.06
N LEU A 208 -9.64 -23.66 -17.80
CA LEU A 208 -10.75 -23.76 -16.85
C LEU A 208 -11.20 -22.37 -16.36
N ILE A 209 -10.28 -21.41 -16.32
CA ILE A 209 -10.54 -20.04 -15.85
C ILE A 209 -11.26 -19.23 -16.95
N GLU A 210 -10.90 -19.45 -18.22
CA GLU A 210 -11.60 -18.85 -19.37
C GLU A 210 -13.09 -19.22 -19.43
N ARG A 211 -13.45 -20.44 -19.02
CA ARG A 211 -14.87 -20.87 -18.96
C ARG A 211 -15.67 -20.23 -17.83
N GLU A 212 -15.02 -19.72 -16.80
CA GLU A 212 -15.69 -19.00 -15.70
C GLU A 212 -15.83 -17.51 -16.02
N THR A 213 -14.82 -16.90 -16.65
CA THR A 213 -14.92 -15.51 -17.14
C THR A 213 -15.94 -15.36 -18.27
N GLU A 214 -16.17 -16.39 -19.09
CA GLU A 214 -17.27 -16.39 -20.07
C GLU A 214 -18.67 -16.49 -19.44
N LYS A 215 -18.81 -17.16 -18.30
CA LYS A 215 -20.09 -17.24 -17.57
C LYS A 215 -20.45 -15.93 -16.88
N GLU A 216 -19.45 -15.20 -16.40
CA GLU A 216 -19.63 -13.87 -15.78
C GLU A 216 -19.87 -12.75 -16.81
N ASN A 217 -19.42 -12.97 -18.07
CA ASN A 217 -19.67 -12.07 -19.20
C ASN A 217 -21.01 -12.29 -19.92
N GLN A 218 -21.87 -13.21 -19.45
CA GLN A 218 -23.25 -13.22 -19.92
C GLN A 218 -24.00 -12.05 -19.29
N PRO A 219 -24.67 -11.19 -20.08
CA PRO A 219 -25.54 -10.17 -19.53
C PRO A 219 -26.71 -10.87 -18.84
N THR A 220 -26.67 -10.97 -17.51
CA THR A 220 -27.89 -11.19 -16.74
C THR A 220 -28.76 -9.96 -16.96
N ASN A 221 -29.74 -10.14 -17.83
CA ASN A 221 -30.81 -9.22 -18.11
C ASN A 221 -31.71 -9.14 -16.86
N THR A 222 -31.22 -8.48 -15.83
CA THR A 222 -31.98 -8.09 -14.64
C THR A 222 -31.69 -6.62 -14.42
N GLY A 223 -32.75 -5.83 -14.60
CA GLY A 223 -32.68 -4.40 -14.84
C GLY A 223 -31.95 -3.60 -13.77
N ASN A 224 -31.43 -2.47 -14.25
CA ASN A 224 -30.99 -1.30 -13.52
C ASN A 224 -31.74 -1.10 -12.18
N GLN A 225 -31.02 -1.27 -11.07
CA GLN A 225 -31.29 -0.49 -9.87
C GLN A 225 -30.12 0.44 -9.64
N THR A 226 -30.31 1.66 -10.13
CA THR A 226 -29.46 2.82 -9.90
C THR A 226 -29.45 3.16 -8.41
N TYR A 227 -28.27 3.53 -7.91
CA TYR A 227 -27.90 3.81 -6.52
C TYR A 227 -28.65 4.99 -5.83
N SER A 228 -29.76 5.47 -6.40
CA SER A 228 -30.48 6.66 -5.92
C SER A 228 -31.72 6.37 -5.06
N GLU A 229 -32.11 5.11 -4.83
CA GLU A 229 -33.31 4.77 -4.04
C GLU A 229 -33.04 4.29 -2.60
N ALA A 230 -31.78 3.99 -2.23
CA ALA A 230 -31.45 3.46 -0.89
C ALA A 230 -31.42 4.52 0.25
N VAL A 231 -31.79 5.79 0.00
CA VAL A 231 -31.64 6.89 0.99
C VAL A 231 -32.96 7.58 1.35
N ARG A 232 -34.13 7.06 0.94
CA ARG A 232 -35.42 7.62 1.39
C ARG A 232 -36.40 6.54 1.82
N GLY A 233 -36.40 6.25 3.13
CA GLY A 233 -37.58 5.69 3.77
C GLY A 233 -37.31 4.70 4.90
N THR A 234 -36.95 5.18 6.08
CA THR A 234 -37.42 4.50 7.31
C THR A 234 -37.66 5.54 8.40
N LYS A 235 -38.92 5.99 8.48
CA LYS A 235 -39.45 6.72 9.62
C LYS A 235 -39.37 5.82 10.86
N ARG A 236 -38.96 6.46 11.96
CA ARG A 236 -39.11 5.98 13.34
C ARG A 236 -40.52 5.43 13.57
N ASN A 237 -40.62 4.29 14.26
CA ASN A 237 -41.69 4.04 15.21
C ASN A 237 -41.10 3.34 16.43
N ALA A 238 -41.57 3.79 17.59
CA ALA A 238 -41.10 3.43 18.92
C ALA A 238 -41.95 2.30 19.55
N THR A 239 -41.44 1.79 20.67
CA THR A 239 -42.05 0.89 21.69
C THR A 239 -42.16 -0.58 21.25
N THR A 240 -41.64 -1.58 21.99
CA THR A 240 -41.88 -1.87 23.42
C THR A 240 -40.77 -2.75 24.02
N ILE A 241 -40.67 -2.70 25.35
CA ILE A 241 -39.73 -3.32 26.31
C ILE A 241 -39.90 -4.86 26.38
N ASP A 242 -38.81 -5.63 26.42
CA ASP A 242 -38.34 -6.47 27.56
C ASP A 242 -37.45 -7.67 27.11
N GLU A 243 -36.66 -8.18 28.05
CA GLU A 243 -35.88 -9.44 28.05
C GLU A 243 -34.44 -9.43 27.47
N SER A 244 -33.52 -9.07 28.36
CA SER A 244 -32.26 -9.78 28.67
C SER A 244 -31.45 -10.41 27.54
N PHE A 245 -30.33 -9.76 27.16
CA PHE A 245 -29.16 -10.48 26.64
C PHE A 245 -27.92 -10.10 27.45
N VAL A 246 -27.63 -10.94 28.45
CA VAL A 246 -26.42 -10.87 29.28
C VAL A 246 -25.24 -11.38 28.45
N LEU A 247 -24.23 -10.54 28.23
CA LEU A 247 -22.95 -10.95 27.65
C LEU A 247 -22.21 -11.89 28.63
N PRO A 248 -21.69 -13.04 28.20
CA PRO A 248 -21.00 -13.97 29.08
C PRO A 248 -19.67 -13.37 29.57
N ARG A 249 -19.55 -13.21 30.90
CA ARG A 249 -18.30 -12.83 31.56
C ARG A 249 -17.30 -14.00 31.45
N LYS A 250 -16.14 -13.73 30.84
CA LYS A 250 -14.97 -14.62 30.89
C LYS A 250 -14.56 -14.82 32.35
N SER A 251 -14.57 -16.09 32.78
CA SER A 251 -14.02 -16.56 34.05
C SER A 251 -12.53 -16.20 34.17
N MET A 252 -12.19 -15.29 35.08
CA MET A 252 -10.81 -15.11 35.55
C MET A 252 -10.39 -16.34 36.34
N ARG A 253 -9.29 -16.99 35.94
CA ARG A 253 -8.63 -18.01 36.78
C ARG A 253 -8.11 -17.32 38.04
N LYS A 254 -8.58 -17.79 39.19
CA LYS A 254 -8.05 -17.40 40.50
C LYS A 254 -6.60 -17.86 40.60
N VAL A 255 -5.76 -16.92 41.04
CA VAL A 255 -4.43 -17.18 41.55
C VAL A 255 -4.62 -17.73 42.96
N ASP A 256 -4.23 -18.98 43.21
CA ASP A 256 -4.19 -19.52 44.55
C ASP A 256 -2.93 -19.00 45.26
N HIS A 257 -3.15 -18.31 46.37
CA HIS A 257 -2.16 -17.94 47.38
C HIS A 257 -2.65 -18.45 48.73
N SER A 258 -2.08 -19.57 49.19
CA SER A 258 -2.01 -20.05 50.58
C SER A 258 -1.81 -21.57 50.52
N ARG A 259 -0.98 -22.26 51.29
CA ARG A 259 -0.13 -22.07 52.49
C ARG A 259 0.75 -23.35 52.52
N SER A 260 2.01 -23.34 52.90
CA SER A 260 2.55 -23.27 54.27
C SER A 260 4.06 -23.36 54.16
#